data_AF-A0A366M5X2-F1
#
_entry.id   AF-A0A366M5X2-F1
#
_cell.length_a   1.000
_cell.length_b   1.000
_cell.length_c   1.000
_cell.angle_alpha   90.00
_cell.angle_beta   90.00
_cell.angle_gamma   90.00
#
_symmetry.space_group_name_H-M   'P 1'
#
loop_
_entity.id
_entity.type
_entity.pdbx_description
1 polymer ?
#
loop_
_entity_poly.entity_id
_entity_poly.type
_entity_poly.pdbx_seq_one_letter_code
_entity_poly.pdbx_strand_id
1 'polypeptide(L)'
;MRLTVLTGAAVALAAVLAVPPPSAQATPPSPSSDGVSRQQALQRDLRLTTEQARVRQAHEATAITVERRIRERLGDRIGGAWYDPARERLSVGVLTTEDATAVRDAGATPVPVRRSEERLAAAKAALDRAAHAAGPEIHSWYADVRANTVVVTASDRTAGERFAQAAGLSVTDDVRVTVDHPIRPLGDVRGGDEISVVIEGQGRVGWCSVGFPVDDGGFVTAGHCGQPGWRTQGWDRTDQGTFVGSTFPGADQAWVRVNDDWTPRPWINDYNGGNTPVTGTQEAPIGASVCRSGRTTHWRCGEITAKDVTVRYVEGVVPGLTRTTACAGGGDSGGPFVSDGEAQGVLSGGGGDCGGPDASTLFQPINPVLHEYNLTLTTTKRTGRIIGWKNRCVDVPSDRRVEGERPRLWTCDATGSQLWTFHRDGTVRNFNLCLDVAGAAVRMSRCGDALSQRFTLTTAGDLVNAGADKCVEVAGGGRHGYRLQLATCDGGRRQEWRRG
;
A
#
# COMPACT_ATOMS: atom_id res chain seq x y z
N MET A 1 -81.50 62.82 14.53
CA MET A 1 -80.29 61.99 14.80
C MET A 1 -80.60 60.57 14.35
N ARG A 2 -80.25 60.23 13.11
CA ARG A 2 -80.63 58.96 12.47
C ARG A 2 -79.36 58.13 12.21
N LEU A 3 -79.42 56.89 12.69
CA LEU A 3 -78.45 55.82 12.45
C LEU A 3 -78.22 55.62 10.95
N THR A 4 -76.96 55.43 10.57
CA THR A 4 -76.59 54.74 9.32
C THR A 4 -75.57 53.67 9.70
N VAL A 5 -75.94 52.40 9.50
CA VAL A 5 -75.12 51.22 9.76
C VAL A 5 -74.17 51.03 8.57
N LEU A 6 -72.87 51.00 8.84
CA LEU A 6 -71.83 50.68 7.86
C LEU A 6 -71.20 49.33 8.22
N THR A 7 -71.46 48.36 7.35
CA THR A 7 -70.84 47.03 7.27
C THR A 7 -69.36 47.15 6.89
N GLY A 8 -68.45 46.80 7.80
CA GLY A 8 -67.02 46.65 7.53
C GLY A 8 -66.63 45.17 7.49
N ALA A 9 -66.27 44.67 6.31
CA ALA A 9 -65.76 43.32 6.09
C ALA A 9 -64.31 43.21 6.62
N ALA A 10 -64.06 42.22 7.49
CA ALA A 10 -62.72 41.90 7.97
C ALA A 10 -61.96 41.10 6.90
N VAL A 11 -60.92 41.68 6.32
CA VAL A 11 -59.96 40.97 5.45
C VAL A 11 -58.93 40.30 6.35
N ALA A 12 -59.00 38.96 6.44
CA ALA A 12 -57.98 38.15 7.10
C ALA A 12 -56.76 38.00 6.16
N LEU A 13 -55.63 38.61 6.54
CA LEU A 13 -54.35 38.43 5.87
C LEU A 13 -53.76 37.07 6.28
N ALA A 14 -53.86 36.06 5.42
CA ALA A 14 -53.18 34.79 5.61
C ALA A 14 -51.70 34.94 5.23
N ALA A 15 -50.82 35.03 6.23
CA ALA A 15 -49.38 34.97 6.03
C ALA A 15 -48.97 33.55 5.64
N VAL A 16 -48.69 33.33 4.36
CA VAL A 16 -48.08 32.08 3.87
C VAL A 16 -46.60 32.11 4.28
N LEU A 17 -46.26 31.40 5.36
CA LEU A 17 -44.87 31.11 5.71
C LEU A 17 -44.28 30.19 4.64
N ALA A 18 -43.49 30.74 3.73
CA ALA A 18 -42.70 29.96 2.79
C ALA A 18 -41.62 29.19 3.57
N VAL A 19 -41.83 27.88 3.74
CA VAL A 19 -40.82 26.97 4.27
C VAL A 19 -39.74 26.83 3.18
N PRO A 20 -38.47 27.19 3.42
CA PRO A 20 -37.42 26.98 2.45
C PRO A 20 -37.26 25.46 2.19
N PRO A 21 -36.96 25.04 0.95
CA PRO A 21 -36.70 23.63 0.68
C PRO A 21 -35.56 23.14 1.59
N PRO A 22 -35.59 21.88 2.06
CA PRO A 22 -34.48 21.33 2.81
C PRO A 22 -33.22 21.49 1.97
N SER A 23 -32.22 22.18 2.52
CA SER A 23 -30.88 22.25 1.95
C SER A 23 -30.46 20.83 1.62
N ALA A 24 -30.15 20.56 0.34
CA ALA A 24 -29.56 19.30 -0.07
C ALA A 24 -28.31 19.09 0.80
N GLN A 25 -28.42 18.22 1.80
CA GLN A 25 -27.27 17.81 2.57
C GLN A 25 -26.31 17.21 1.56
N ALA A 26 -25.14 17.83 1.42
CA ALA A 26 -24.07 17.27 0.62
C ALA A 26 -23.87 15.84 1.09
N THR A 27 -24.17 14.88 0.21
CA THR A 27 -23.82 13.48 0.44
C THR A 27 -22.35 13.48 0.84
N PRO A 28 -21.96 12.89 1.99
CA PRO A 28 -20.55 12.80 2.34
C PRO A 28 -19.82 12.18 1.15
N PRO A 29 -18.62 12.68 0.79
CA PRO A 29 -17.87 12.10 -0.31
C PRO A 29 -17.76 10.60 -0.06
N SER A 30 -18.22 9.81 -1.03
CA SER A 30 -17.92 8.38 -1.02
C SER A 30 -16.40 8.26 -0.93
N PRO A 31 -15.85 7.41 -0.03
CA PRO A 31 -14.42 7.21 0.01
C PRO A 31 -13.94 6.86 -1.40
N SER A 32 -12.86 7.51 -1.82
CA SER A 32 -12.20 7.31 -3.10
C SER A 32 -12.08 5.82 -3.40
N SER A 33 -12.67 5.38 -4.51
CA SER A 33 -12.66 3.98 -4.94
C SER A 33 -11.33 3.59 -5.61
N ASP A 34 -10.22 3.88 -4.95
CA ASP A 34 -8.94 3.21 -5.21
C ASP A 34 -8.85 1.88 -4.44
N GLY A 35 -9.87 1.56 -3.63
CA GLY A 35 -10.02 0.27 -2.97
C GLY A 35 -10.67 -0.78 -3.86
N VAL A 36 -10.00 -1.93 -4.00
CA VAL A 36 -10.61 -3.18 -4.46
C VAL A 36 -11.86 -3.44 -3.62
N SER A 37 -13.03 -3.62 -4.24
CA SER A 37 -14.26 -3.88 -3.48
C SER A 37 -14.10 -5.17 -2.67
N ARG A 38 -14.79 -5.30 -1.53
CA ARG A 38 -14.78 -6.55 -0.72
C ARG A 38 -15.03 -7.78 -1.60
N GLN A 39 -15.93 -7.67 -2.58
CA GLN A 39 -16.23 -8.75 -3.50
C GLN A 39 -15.06 -9.07 -4.44
N GLN A 40 -14.35 -8.06 -4.95
CA GLN A 40 -13.16 -8.28 -5.78
C GLN A 40 -12.01 -8.89 -4.98
N ALA A 41 -11.84 -8.48 -3.71
CA ALA A 41 -10.85 -9.07 -2.81
C ALA A 41 -11.17 -10.55 -2.52
N LEU A 42 -12.42 -10.87 -2.19
CA LEU A 42 -12.87 -12.25 -1.98
C LEU A 42 -12.65 -13.14 -3.22
N GLN A 43 -12.96 -12.63 -4.43
CA GLN A 43 -12.72 -13.37 -5.68
C GLN A 43 -11.23 -13.68 -5.87
N ARG A 44 -10.36 -12.67 -5.69
CA ARG A 44 -8.91 -12.82 -5.85
C ARG A 44 -8.32 -13.79 -4.82
N ASP A 45 -8.64 -13.57 -3.54
CA ASP A 45 -7.92 -14.20 -2.44
C ASP A 45 -8.42 -15.61 -2.13
N LEU A 46 -9.74 -15.83 -2.27
CA LEU A 46 -10.36 -17.13 -2.05
C LEU A 46 -10.57 -17.91 -3.36
N ARG A 47 -10.11 -17.36 -4.49
CA ARG A 47 -10.23 -17.96 -5.84
C ARG A 47 -11.68 -18.28 -6.22
N LEU A 48 -12.59 -17.36 -5.93
CA LEU A 48 -14.03 -17.49 -6.21
C LEU A 48 -14.41 -16.76 -7.51
N THR A 49 -15.39 -17.28 -8.23
CA THR A 49 -16.10 -16.50 -9.26
C THR A 49 -16.94 -15.39 -8.63
N THR A 50 -17.36 -14.42 -9.44
CA THR A 50 -18.23 -13.32 -8.98
C THR A 50 -19.50 -13.82 -8.31
N GLU A 51 -20.14 -14.85 -8.88
CA GLU A 51 -21.36 -15.42 -8.35
C GLU A 51 -21.09 -16.22 -7.07
N GLN A 52 -20.04 -17.04 -7.02
CA GLN A 52 -19.64 -17.75 -5.80
C GLN A 52 -19.34 -16.78 -4.65
N ALA A 53 -18.63 -15.67 -4.90
CA ALA A 53 -18.34 -14.67 -3.87
C ALA A 53 -19.62 -13.98 -3.35
N ARG A 54 -20.63 -13.79 -4.22
CA ARG A 54 -21.92 -13.20 -3.84
C ARG A 54 -22.74 -14.17 -2.98
N VAL A 55 -22.87 -15.42 -3.43
CA VAL A 55 -23.58 -16.49 -2.73
C VAL A 55 -22.94 -16.76 -1.37
N ARG A 56 -21.61 -16.84 -1.32
CA ARG A 56 -20.84 -17.02 -0.09
C ARG A 56 -21.14 -15.95 0.96
N GLN A 57 -21.10 -14.67 0.57
CA GLN A 57 -21.42 -13.57 1.49
C GLN A 57 -22.85 -13.65 2.04
N ALA A 58 -23.83 -14.06 1.22
CA ALA A 58 -25.21 -14.24 1.68
C ALA A 58 -25.33 -15.38 2.71
N HIS A 59 -24.63 -16.48 2.49
CA HIS A 59 -24.61 -17.61 3.43
C HIS A 59 -23.86 -17.27 4.73
N GLU A 60 -22.74 -16.55 4.66
CA GLU A 60 -22.01 -16.07 5.84
C GLU A 60 -22.87 -15.11 6.69
N ALA A 61 -23.60 -14.19 6.05
CA ALA A 61 -24.52 -13.29 6.76
C ALA A 61 -25.65 -14.06 7.47
N THR A 62 -26.16 -15.12 6.84
CA THR A 62 -27.18 -15.99 7.43
C THR A 62 -26.60 -16.81 8.59
N ALA A 63 -25.37 -17.32 8.45
CA ALA A 63 -24.69 -18.10 9.48
C ALA A 63 -24.56 -17.33 10.81
N ILE A 64 -24.27 -16.03 10.76
CA ILE A 64 -24.23 -15.15 11.96
C ILE A 64 -25.57 -15.17 12.72
N THR A 65 -26.68 -15.05 12.00
CA THR A 65 -28.03 -15.03 12.61
C THR A 65 -28.40 -16.40 13.17
N VAL A 66 -28.09 -17.48 12.46
CA VAL A 66 -28.36 -18.85 12.89
C VAL A 66 -27.53 -19.21 14.12
N GLU A 67 -26.25 -18.85 14.14
CA GLU A 67 -25.37 -19.10 15.30
C GLU A 67 -25.91 -18.43 16.55
N ARG A 68 -26.30 -17.15 16.49
CA ARG A 68 -26.91 -16.44 17.62
C ARG A 68 -28.13 -17.17 18.17
N ARG A 69 -29.06 -17.60 17.31
CA ARG A 69 -30.26 -18.34 17.72
C ARG A 69 -29.93 -19.68 18.37
N ILE A 70 -28.93 -20.38 17.85
CA ILE A 70 -28.47 -21.65 18.42
C ILE A 70 -27.85 -21.41 19.79
N ARG A 71 -27.03 -20.38 19.96
CA ARG A 71 -26.43 -20.02 21.25
C ARG A 71 -27.49 -19.61 22.28
N GLU A 72 -28.50 -18.82 21.88
CA GLU A 72 -29.64 -18.47 22.75
C GLU A 72 -30.43 -19.70 23.22
N ARG A 73 -30.56 -20.72 22.36
CA ARG A 73 -31.34 -21.93 22.66
C ARG A 73 -30.55 -23.01 23.40
N LEU A 74 -29.29 -23.22 23.03
CA LEU A 74 -28.48 -24.35 23.49
C LEU A 74 -27.41 -23.96 24.51
N GLY A 75 -27.00 -22.69 24.58
CA GLY A 75 -25.96 -22.22 25.50
C GLY A 75 -24.68 -23.05 25.40
N ASP A 76 -24.15 -23.46 26.57
CA ASP A 76 -22.89 -24.20 26.70
C ASP A 76 -22.98 -25.68 26.28
N ARG A 77 -24.15 -26.14 25.80
CA ARG A 77 -24.35 -27.52 25.33
C ARG A 77 -23.77 -27.78 23.93
N ILE A 78 -23.18 -26.78 23.28
CA ILE A 78 -22.52 -26.94 22.00
C ILE A 78 -21.00 -27.13 22.16
N GLY A 79 -20.38 -27.81 21.20
CA GLY A 79 -18.92 -27.96 21.08
C GLY A 79 -18.23 -26.85 20.29
N GLY A 80 -18.97 -25.79 19.96
CA GLY A 80 -18.54 -24.65 19.15
C GLY A 80 -19.22 -24.60 17.79
N ALA A 81 -19.09 -23.47 17.10
CA ALA A 81 -19.71 -23.23 15.80
C ALA A 81 -18.68 -22.64 14.82
N TRP A 82 -18.78 -23.00 13.54
CA TRP A 82 -17.91 -22.50 12.47
C TRP A 82 -18.62 -22.50 11.13
N TYR A 83 -18.26 -21.57 10.24
CA TYR A 83 -18.72 -21.61 8.86
C TYR A 83 -17.96 -22.69 8.08
N ASP A 84 -18.67 -23.59 7.42
CA ASP A 84 -18.07 -24.62 6.58
C ASP A 84 -18.10 -24.20 5.10
N PRO A 85 -16.95 -23.85 4.50
CA PRO A 85 -16.87 -23.41 3.11
C PRO A 85 -17.26 -24.49 2.10
N ALA A 86 -17.10 -25.77 2.43
CA ALA A 86 -17.44 -26.87 1.52
C ALA A 86 -18.94 -27.16 1.52
N ARG A 87 -19.64 -26.81 2.62
CA ARG A 87 -21.09 -26.98 2.77
C ARG A 87 -21.88 -25.68 2.58
N GLU A 88 -21.16 -24.57 2.40
CA GLU A 88 -21.68 -23.19 2.36
C GLU A 88 -22.67 -22.86 3.50
N ARG A 89 -22.41 -23.37 4.70
CA ARG A 89 -23.35 -23.31 5.82
C ARG A 89 -22.66 -23.36 7.17
N LEU A 90 -23.33 -22.84 8.20
CA LEU A 90 -22.89 -23.00 9.59
C LEU A 90 -22.86 -24.49 9.96
N SER A 91 -21.78 -24.92 10.59
CA SER A 91 -21.65 -26.19 11.27
C SER A 91 -21.53 -25.96 12.78
N VAL A 92 -22.16 -26.82 13.57
CA VAL A 92 -22.18 -26.71 15.04
C VAL A 92 -21.82 -28.05 15.64
N GLY A 93 -20.80 -28.05 16.50
CA GLY A 93 -20.42 -29.19 17.31
C GLY A 93 -21.53 -29.54 18.29
N VAL A 94 -22.00 -30.79 18.28
CA VAL A 94 -23.06 -31.28 19.19
C VAL A 94 -22.59 -32.52 19.94
N LEU A 95 -22.96 -32.60 21.22
CA LEU A 95 -22.62 -33.74 22.09
C LEU A 95 -23.76 -34.77 22.16
N THR A 96 -24.99 -34.38 21.84
CA THR A 96 -26.19 -35.23 21.92
C THR A 96 -26.97 -35.25 20.61
N THR A 97 -27.77 -36.28 20.41
CA THR A 97 -28.70 -36.40 19.27
C THR A 97 -29.85 -35.40 19.35
N GLU A 98 -30.24 -34.98 20.56
CA GLU A 98 -31.25 -33.94 20.78
C GLU A 98 -30.77 -32.58 20.27
N ASP A 99 -29.56 -32.18 20.65
CA ASP A 99 -28.94 -30.93 20.19
C ASP A 99 -28.70 -30.96 18.67
N ALA A 100 -28.35 -32.14 18.13
CA ALA A 100 -28.23 -32.32 16.69
C ALA A 100 -29.53 -31.98 15.95
N THR A 101 -30.69 -32.33 16.52
CA THR A 101 -32.01 -31.99 15.96
C THR A 101 -32.26 -30.49 16.05
N ALA A 102 -32.04 -29.88 17.21
CA ALA A 102 -32.22 -28.43 17.38
C ALA A 102 -31.33 -27.60 16.42
N VAL A 103 -30.10 -28.04 16.15
CA VAL A 103 -29.18 -27.42 15.18
C VAL A 103 -29.71 -27.55 13.75
N ARG A 104 -30.27 -28.73 13.36
CA ARG A 104 -30.88 -28.91 12.03
C ARG A 104 -32.10 -28.02 11.85
N ASP A 105 -32.96 -27.94 12.86
CA ASP A 105 -34.17 -27.11 12.85
C ASP A 105 -33.83 -25.61 12.70
N ALA A 106 -32.70 -25.19 13.26
CA ALA A 106 -32.18 -23.83 13.12
C ALA A 106 -31.55 -23.57 11.74
N GLY A 107 -31.41 -24.58 10.88
CA GLY A 107 -30.84 -24.46 9.54
C GLY A 107 -29.32 -24.64 9.46
N ALA A 108 -28.69 -25.20 10.50
CA ALA A 108 -27.25 -25.48 10.53
C ALA A 108 -26.94 -26.99 10.39
N THR A 109 -25.66 -27.31 10.21
CA THR A 109 -25.17 -28.69 10.11
C THR A 109 -24.66 -29.17 11.47
N PRO A 110 -25.30 -30.15 12.13
CA PRO A 110 -24.72 -30.72 13.35
C PRO A 110 -23.51 -31.59 13.02
N VAL A 111 -22.44 -31.44 13.81
CA VAL A 111 -21.22 -32.24 13.73
C VAL A 111 -21.00 -32.90 15.09
N PRO A 112 -21.03 -34.23 15.20
CA PRO A 112 -20.77 -34.91 16.46
C PRO A 112 -19.35 -34.60 16.96
N VAL A 113 -19.24 -34.18 18.22
CA VAL A 113 -17.96 -33.86 18.87
C VAL A 113 -17.91 -34.43 20.28
N ARG A 114 -16.72 -34.48 20.89
CA ARG A 114 -16.51 -35.11 22.21
C ARG A 114 -16.46 -34.09 23.34
N ARG A 115 -16.09 -32.84 23.05
CA ARG A 115 -15.90 -31.76 24.03
C ARG A 115 -16.86 -30.61 23.76
N SER A 116 -17.40 -30.04 24.83
CA SER A 116 -18.11 -28.76 24.77
C SER A 116 -17.13 -27.63 24.49
N GLU A 117 -17.65 -26.52 23.98
CA GLU A 117 -16.91 -25.28 23.76
C GLU A 117 -16.34 -24.76 25.09
N GLU A 118 -17.12 -24.86 26.17
CA GLU A 118 -16.70 -24.53 27.53
C GLU A 118 -15.47 -25.34 27.96
N ARG A 119 -15.44 -26.65 27.70
CA ARG A 119 -14.28 -27.49 28.03
C ARG A 119 -13.04 -27.10 27.25
N LEU A 120 -13.18 -26.75 25.97
CA LEU A 120 -12.07 -26.26 25.15
C LEU A 120 -11.57 -24.89 25.65
N ALA A 121 -12.48 -24.00 26.03
CA ALA A 121 -12.16 -22.70 26.60
C ALA A 121 -11.42 -22.83 27.95
N ALA A 122 -11.85 -23.76 28.81
CA ALA A 122 -11.18 -24.05 30.08
C ALA A 122 -9.74 -24.55 29.90
N ALA A 123 -9.52 -25.43 28.90
CA ALA A 123 -8.19 -25.90 28.55
C ALA A 123 -7.30 -24.78 27.99
N LYS A 124 -7.81 -23.93 27.08
CA LYS A 124 -7.09 -22.74 26.61
C LYS A 124 -6.74 -21.80 27.78
N ALA A 125 -7.69 -21.58 28.70
CA ALA A 125 -7.46 -20.74 29.87
C ALA A 125 -6.38 -21.29 30.82
N ALA A 126 -6.16 -22.61 30.84
CA ALA A 126 -5.04 -23.20 31.56
C ALA A 126 -3.68 -22.83 30.92
N LEU A 127 -3.60 -22.88 29.58
CA LEU A 127 -2.41 -22.38 28.85
C LEU A 127 -2.19 -20.89 29.05
N ASP A 128 -3.26 -20.08 29.03
CA ASP A 128 -3.18 -18.64 29.29
C ASP A 128 -2.58 -18.34 30.67
N ARG A 129 -2.98 -19.09 31.71
CA ARG A 129 -2.40 -18.96 33.06
C ARG A 129 -0.94 -19.41 33.12
N ALA A 130 -0.56 -20.38 32.29
CA ALA A 130 0.80 -20.88 32.19
C ALA A 130 1.69 -20.06 31.25
N ALA A 131 1.22 -18.94 30.69
CA ALA A 131 1.94 -18.17 29.66
C ALA A 131 3.36 -17.75 30.06
N HIS A 132 3.65 -17.59 31.35
CA HIS A 132 5.02 -17.30 31.83
C HIS A 132 6.03 -18.44 31.55
N ALA A 133 5.54 -19.65 31.28
CA ALA A 133 6.34 -20.83 30.92
C ALA A 133 6.52 -20.98 29.40
N ALA A 134 5.92 -20.10 28.60
CA ALA A 134 6.11 -20.04 27.16
C ALA A 134 7.45 -19.34 26.85
N GLY A 135 8.45 -20.12 26.44
CA GLY A 135 9.69 -19.58 25.88
C GLY A 135 9.52 -19.11 24.42
N PRO A 136 10.58 -18.56 23.80
CA PRO A 136 10.55 -18.10 22.40
C PRO A 136 10.20 -19.21 21.39
N GLU A 137 10.31 -20.47 21.78
CA GLU A 137 9.89 -21.63 21.02
C GLU A 137 8.37 -21.82 20.91
N ILE A 138 7.56 -21.14 21.74
CA ILE A 138 6.10 -21.21 21.71
C ILE A 138 5.55 -20.02 20.92
N HIS A 139 4.76 -20.30 19.88
CA HIS A 139 4.35 -19.30 18.90
C HIS A 139 2.89 -18.86 19.06
N SER A 140 1.97 -19.77 19.40
CA SER A 140 0.56 -19.46 19.66
C SER A 140 -0.17 -20.60 20.34
N TRP A 141 -1.32 -20.32 20.95
CA TRP A 141 -2.25 -21.37 21.41
C TRP A 141 -3.71 -20.91 21.34
N TYR A 142 -4.62 -21.81 20.97
CA TYR A 142 -6.05 -21.50 20.81
C TYR A 142 -6.94 -22.74 20.92
N ALA A 143 -8.25 -22.53 21.11
CA ALA A 143 -9.26 -23.58 21.04
C ALA A 143 -9.72 -23.76 19.59
N ASP A 144 -9.46 -24.93 19.00
CA ASP A 144 -9.95 -25.30 17.67
C ASP A 144 -11.27 -26.07 17.81
N VAL A 145 -12.39 -25.38 17.67
CA VAL A 145 -13.73 -25.96 17.75
C VAL A 145 -14.03 -26.91 16.58
N ARG A 146 -13.37 -26.74 15.43
CA ARG A 146 -13.55 -27.59 14.25
C ARG A 146 -12.82 -28.92 14.42
N ALA A 147 -11.61 -28.91 14.97
CA ALA A 147 -10.87 -30.12 15.34
C ALA A 147 -11.25 -30.68 16.73
N ASN A 148 -12.07 -29.94 17.49
CA ASN A 148 -12.53 -30.25 18.86
C ASN A 148 -11.37 -30.54 19.85
N THR A 149 -10.32 -29.71 19.77
CA THR A 149 -9.09 -29.80 20.59
C THR A 149 -8.53 -28.40 20.87
N VAL A 150 -7.62 -28.27 21.83
CA VAL A 150 -6.75 -27.09 21.92
C VAL A 150 -5.51 -27.31 21.06
N VAL A 151 -5.00 -26.26 20.42
CA VAL A 151 -3.81 -26.32 19.58
C VAL A 151 -2.73 -25.44 20.21
N VAL A 152 -1.50 -25.95 20.27
CA VAL A 152 -0.28 -25.20 20.61
C VAL A 152 0.63 -25.23 19.39
N THR A 153 1.01 -24.06 18.89
CA THR A 153 1.99 -23.92 17.81
C THR A 153 3.36 -23.62 18.41
N ALA A 154 4.38 -24.34 17.99
CA ALA A 154 5.74 -24.20 18.50
C ALA A 154 6.80 -24.44 17.42
N SER A 155 8.07 -24.11 17.70
CA SER A 155 9.20 -24.39 16.81
C SER A 155 9.50 -25.88 16.65
N ASP A 156 9.15 -26.67 17.66
CA ASP A 156 9.23 -28.12 17.64
C ASP A 156 8.17 -28.74 18.55
N ARG A 157 7.93 -30.04 18.37
CA ARG A 157 6.88 -30.75 19.10
C ARG A 157 7.18 -30.83 20.61
N THR A 158 8.43 -31.08 20.99
CA THR A 158 8.82 -31.28 22.38
C THR A 158 8.65 -29.99 23.19
N ALA A 159 8.93 -28.84 22.60
CA ALA A 159 8.62 -27.53 23.16
C ALA A 159 7.13 -27.36 23.49
N GLY A 160 6.26 -27.57 22.49
CA GLY A 160 4.82 -27.45 22.68
C GLY A 160 4.26 -28.45 23.71
N GLU A 161 4.78 -29.67 23.74
CA GLU A 161 4.38 -30.69 24.71
C GLU A 161 4.78 -30.30 26.14
N ARG A 162 6.01 -29.77 26.33
CA ARG A 162 6.46 -29.25 27.63
C ARG A 162 5.58 -28.11 28.13
N PHE A 163 5.21 -27.18 27.25
CA PHE A 163 4.33 -26.07 27.60
C PHE A 163 2.92 -26.54 27.98
N ALA A 164 2.35 -27.49 27.23
CA ALA A 164 1.06 -28.08 27.56
C ALA A 164 1.07 -28.82 28.90
N GLN A 165 2.13 -29.57 29.19
CA GLN A 165 2.31 -30.25 30.48
C GLN A 165 2.46 -29.25 31.64
N ALA A 166 3.17 -28.14 31.44
CA ALA A 166 3.27 -27.07 32.43
C ALA A 166 1.91 -26.43 32.75
N ALA A 167 0.97 -26.43 31.78
CA ALA A 167 -0.42 -26.02 31.97
C ALA A 167 -1.32 -27.12 32.57
N GLY A 168 -0.78 -28.30 32.86
CA GLY A 168 -1.53 -29.44 33.40
C GLY A 168 -2.43 -30.14 32.38
N LEU A 169 -2.16 -30.01 31.09
CA LEU A 169 -2.97 -30.60 30.01
C LEU A 169 -2.34 -31.88 29.45
N SER A 170 -3.19 -32.84 29.06
CA SER A 170 -2.77 -34.04 28.36
C SER A 170 -2.49 -33.75 26.89
N VAL A 171 -1.28 -34.05 26.41
CA VAL A 171 -0.88 -33.91 24.99
C VAL A 171 -1.46 -35.00 24.08
N THR A 172 -2.04 -36.06 24.64
CA THR A 172 -2.75 -37.11 23.89
C THR A 172 -4.24 -36.82 23.77
N ASP A 173 -4.80 -36.13 24.77
CA ASP A 173 -6.24 -35.92 24.85
C ASP A 173 -6.61 -34.46 24.56
N ASP A 174 -6.05 -33.50 25.27
CA ASP A 174 -6.55 -32.12 25.31
C ASP A 174 -5.87 -31.19 24.31
N VAL A 175 -4.60 -31.43 24.00
CA VAL A 175 -3.77 -30.54 23.17
C VAL A 175 -3.22 -31.26 21.94
N ARG A 176 -3.29 -30.61 20.79
CA ARG A 176 -2.53 -30.94 19.58
C ARG A 176 -1.38 -29.95 19.44
N VAL A 177 -0.15 -30.45 19.33
CA VAL A 177 1.00 -29.60 19.03
C VAL A 177 1.24 -29.54 17.52
N THR A 178 1.30 -28.34 16.96
CA THR A 178 1.65 -28.07 15.56
C THR A 178 3.01 -27.39 15.49
N VAL A 179 3.84 -27.81 14.53
CA VAL A 179 5.14 -27.18 14.27
C VAL A 179 4.97 -26.18 13.15
N ASP A 180 5.23 -24.91 13.42
CA ASP A 180 5.11 -23.81 12.47
C ASP A 180 6.03 -22.64 12.88
N HIS A 181 6.12 -21.61 12.06
CA HIS A 181 6.92 -20.41 12.31
C HIS A 181 6.25 -19.45 13.32
N PRO A 182 7.03 -18.61 14.02
CA PRO A 182 6.47 -17.59 14.91
C PRO A 182 5.66 -16.55 14.12
N ILE A 183 4.56 -16.08 14.71
CA ILE A 183 3.82 -14.93 14.19
C ILE A 183 4.61 -13.66 14.54
N ARG A 184 4.76 -12.77 13.57
CA ARG A 184 5.50 -11.52 13.73
C ARG A 184 4.69 -10.32 13.25
N PRO A 185 4.91 -9.11 13.78
CA PRO A 185 4.39 -7.89 13.19
C PRO A 185 4.82 -7.79 11.72
N LEU A 186 3.94 -7.27 10.87
CA LEU A 186 4.24 -7.02 9.46
C LEU A 186 4.33 -5.51 9.26
N GLY A 187 5.55 -4.98 9.22
CA GLY A 187 5.86 -3.59 8.93
C GLY A 187 6.16 -3.39 7.45
N ASP A 188 5.77 -2.24 6.89
CA ASP A 188 6.23 -1.81 5.57
C ASP A 188 7.40 -0.83 5.74
N VAL A 189 8.42 -0.97 4.90
CA VAL A 189 9.51 0.01 4.78
C VAL A 189 9.17 0.93 3.62
N ARG A 190 8.99 2.21 3.90
CA ARG A 190 8.71 3.25 2.89
C ARG A 190 9.75 4.35 3.02
N GLY A 191 10.11 4.96 1.90
CA GLY A 191 10.97 6.15 1.91
C GLY A 191 10.36 7.28 2.74
N GLY A 192 11.18 8.00 3.49
CA GLY A 192 10.78 9.09 4.37
C GLY A 192 10.33 8.66 5.76
N ASP A 193 10.01 7.37 5.99
CA ASP A 193 9.67 6.88 7.33
C ASP A 193 10.84 7.02 8.29
N GLU A 194 10.53 7.19 9.58
CA GLU A 194 11.51 7.32 10.64
C GLU A 194 12.33 6.04 10.84
N ILE A 195 13.64 6.24 11.04
CA ILE A 195 14.52 5.22 11.62
C ILE A 195 15.23 5.80 12.84
N SER A 196 15.24 5.03 13.93
CA SER A 196 16.13 5.30 15.05
C SER A 196 17.32 4.36 15.00
N VAL A 197 18.51 4.93 15.08
CA VAL A 197 19.78 4.19 15.03
C VAL A 197 20.31 4.03 16.45
N VAL A 198 20.46 2.78 16.88
CA VAL A 198 21.04 2.44 18.18
C VAL A 198 22.56 2.50 18.06
N ILE A 199 23.17 3.52 18.69
CA ILE A 199 24.62 3.72 18.62
C ILE A 199 25.29 2.81 19.65
N GLU A 200 25.80 1.67 19.18
CA GLU A 200 26.49 0.69 20.02
C GLU A 200 27.69 1.33 20.74
N GLY A 201 27.80 1.06 22.05
CA GLY A 201 28.89 1.58 22.89
C GLY A 201 28.73 3.03 23.40
N GLN A 202 27.71 3.78 22.95
CA GLN A 202 27.49 5.17 23.41
C GLN A 202 26.16 5.40 24.13
N GLY A 203 25.21 4.45 24.07
CA GLY A 203 23.90 4.61 24.72
C GLY A 203 23.06 5.77 24.17
N ARG A 204 23.35 6.24 22.94
CA ARG A 204 22.65 7.33 22.26
C ARG A 204 21.81 6.76 21.12
N VAL A 205 20.72 7.46 20.80
CA VAL A 205 19.86 7.14 19.66
C VAL A 205 19.93 8.28 18.65
N GLY A 206 20.40 7.97 17.44
CA GLY A 206 20.37 8.87 16.30
C GLY A 206 19.03 8.77 15.57
N TRP A 207 18.61 9.85 14.92
CA TRP A 207 17.37 9.90 14.14
C TRP A 207 17.70 10.20 12.70
N CYS A 208 17.22 9.34 11.82
CA CYS A 208 17.28 9.54 10.39
C CYS A 208 15.95 9.13 9.76
N SER A 209 15.89 9.20 8.44
CA SER A 209 14.78 8.72 7.65
C SER A 209 15.26 7.63 6.69
N VAL A 210 14.36 6.69 6.39
CA VAL A 210 14.54 5.74 5.29
C VAL A 210 14.69 6.55 4.00
N GLY A 211 15.67 6.23 3.16
CA GLY A 211 15.80 6.80 1.81
C GLY A 211 14.89 6.08 0.84
N PHE A 212 15.42 5.04 0.20
CA PHE A 212 14.65 4.22 -0.73
C PHE A 212 14.78 2.74 -0.43
N PRO A 213 13.67 1.99 -0.40
CA PRO A 213 13.70 0.54 -0.31
C PRO A 213 14.38 -0.10 -1.54
N VAL A 214 15.08 -1.21 -1.31
CA VAL A 214 15.82 -1.97 -2.33
C VAL A 214 15.40 -3.44 -2.34
N ASP A 215 15.40 -4.06 -3.52
CA ASP A 215 14.96 -5.44 -3.76
C ASP A 215 15.84 -6.47 -3.05
N ASP A 216 17.04 -6.05 -2.65
CA ASP A 216 17.99 -6.80 -1.83
C ASP A 216 17.53 -7.02 -0.37
N GLY A 217 16.33 -6.57 0.00
CA GLY A 217 15.74 -6.78 1.32
C GLY A 217 16.15 -5.71 2.33
N GLY A 218 16.09 -4.43 1.93
CA GLY A 218 16.59 -3.34 2.76
C GLY A 218 16.17 -1.96 2.26
N PHE A 219 16.93 -0.94 2.67
CA PHE A 219 16.80 0.42 2.17
C PHE A 219 18.14 1.17 2.18
N VAL A 220 18.30 2.12 1.28
CA VAL A 220 19.41 3.10 1.31
C VAL A 220 19.07 4.26 2.25
N THR A 221 20.10 4.87 2.84
CA THR A 221 20.00 6.06 3.69
C THR A 221 21.33 6.83 3.64
N ALA A 222 21.49 7.88 4.45
CA ALA A 222 22.74 8.66 4.51
C ALA A 222 23.82 7.92 5.32
N GLY A 223 25.09 8.09 4.91
CA GLY A 223 26.25 7.47 5.55
C GLY A 223 26.47 7.96 6.97
N HIS A 224 26.28 9.26 7.21
CA HIS A 224 26.46 9.84 8.54
C HIS A 224 25.44 9.33 9.59
N CYS A 225 24.39 8.61 9.18
CA CYS A 225 23.39 8.05 10.09
C CYS A 225 23.92 6.85 10.90
N GLY A 226 24.90 6.11 10.40
CA GLY A 226 25.35 4.90 11.08
C GLY A 226 26.57 4.23 10.44
N GLN A 227 27.09 3.22 11.14
CA GLN A 227 28.25 2.43 10.73
C GLN A 227 27.85 0.96 10.53
N PRO A 228 28.59 0.18 9.71
CA PRO A 228 28.31 -1.24 9.54
C PRO A 228 28.19 -1.97 10.90
N GLY A 229 27.16 -2.79 11.05
CA GLY A 229 26.83 -3.51 12.29
C GLY A 229 25.87 -2.78 13.22
N TRP A 230 25.68 -1.46 13.09
CA TRP A 230 24.71 -0.74 13.92
C TRP A 230 23.27 -1.12 13.56
N ARG A 231 22.40 -1.15 14.57
CA ARG A 231 21.00 -1.57 14.43
C ARG A 231 20.06 -0.39 14.25
N THR A 232 19.02 -0.58 13.44
CA THR A 232 17.90 0.35 13.30
C THR A 232 16.64 -0.22 13.93
N GLN A 233 15.82 0.69 14.46
CA GLN A 233 14.42 0.42 14.78
C GLN A 233 13.55 1.29 13.87
N GLY A 234 12.41 0.75 13.48
CA GLY A 234 11.46 1.45 12.63
C GLY A 234 10.63 2.50 13.38
N TRP A 235 9.69 3.11 12.66
CA TRP A 235 8.79 4.13 13.19
C TRP A 235 7.98 3.68 14.42
N ASP A 236 7.77 2.36 14.58
CA ASP A 236 7.02 1.74 15.69
C ASP A 236 7.92 1.28 16.85
N ARG A 237 9.23 1.58 16.81
CA ARG A 237 10.25 1.18 17.80
C ARG A 237 10.63 -0.29 17.80
N THR A 238 10.09 -1.10 16.90
CA THR A 238 10.52 -2.50 16.79
C THR A 238 11.84 -2.60 16.04
N ASP A 239 12.57 -3.68 16.29
CA ASP A 239 13.81 -3.97 15.57
C ASP A 239 13.53 -4.05 14.07
N GLN A 240 14.32 -3.34 13.27
CA GLN A 240 14.07 -3.22 11.84
C GLN A 240 15.20 -3.78 11.00
N GLY A 241 16.45 -3.39 11.27
CA GLY A 241 17.54 -3.75 10.38
C GLY A 241 18.93 -3.46 10.93
N THR A 242 19.93 -3.73 10.10
CA THR A 242 21.34 -3.51 10.42
C THR A 242 22.05 -2.85 9.25
N PHE A 243 22.86 -1.83 9.53
CA PHE A 243 23.72 -1.19 8.53
C PHE A 243 24.71 -2.22 7.97
N VAL A 244 24.73 -2.37 6.65
CA VAL A 244 25.64 -3.31 5.95
C VAL A 244 26.82 -2.56 5.35
N GLY A 245 26.57 -1.41 4.73
CA GLY A 245 27.58 -0.51 4.18
C GLY A 245 27.29 0.92 4.59
N SER A 246 28.35 1.68 4.86
CA SER A 246 28.28 3.11 5.11
C SER A 246 29.60 3.78 4.72
N THR A 247 29.50 4.93 4.08
CA THR A 247 30.64 5.77 3.69
C THR A 247 30.30 7.21 4.04
N PHE A 248 31.00 7.74 5.05
CA PHE A 248 30.99 9.14 5.44
C PHE A 248 32.21 9.44 6.34
N PRO A 249 33.00 10.51 6.07
CA PRO A 249 32.94 11.41 4.92
C PRO A 249 33.47 10.76 3.62
N GLY A 250 33.65 11.55 2.55
CA GLY A 250 34.10 11.10 1.22
C GLY A 250 32.96 10.78 0.26
N ALA A 251 31.86 10.26 0.79
CA ALA A 251 30.50 10.26 0.23
C ALA A 251 29.54 10.44 1.42
N ASP A 252 28.23 10.49 1.19
CA ASP A 252 27.26 10.39 2.28
C ASP A 252 26.18 9.36 1.97
N GLN A 253 26.58 8.10 1.99
CA GLN A 253 25.76 6.98 1.55
C GLN A 253 25.87 5.78 2.49
N ALA A 254 24.75 5.12 2.71
CA ALA A 254 24.68 3.86 3.43
C ALA A 254 23.51 3.01 2.92
N TRP A 255 23.52 1.75 3.32
CA TRP A 255 22.34 0.91 3.21
C TRP A 255 22.19 -0.03 4.40
N VAL A 256 20.93 -0.31 4.71
CA VAL A 256 20.48 -1.11 5.85
C VAL A 256 19.74 -2.31 5.29
N ARG A 257 20.10 -3.51 5.76
CA ARG A 257 19.34 -4.74 5.50
C ARG A 257 18.29 -4.90 6.60
N VAL A 258 17.04 -5.12 6.23
CA VAL A 258 15.95 -5.31 7.19
C VAL A 258 15.78 -6.79 7.57
N ASN A 259 15.19 -7.04 8.74
CA ASN A 259 14.77 -8.37 9.17
C ASN A 259 13.43 -8.77 8.53
N ASP A 260 12.97 -10.00 8.77
CA ASP A 260 11.77 -10.56 8.13
C ASP A 260 10.45 -9.91 8.55
N ASP A 261 10.47 -9.04 9.58
CA ASP A 261 9.28 -8.38 10.11
C ASP A 261 8.93 -7.14 9.28
N TRP A 262 9.85 -6.72 8.40
CA TRP A 262 9.76 -5.50 7.62
C TRP A 262 9.86 -5.80 6.12
N THR A 263 8.88 -5.31 5.36
CA THR A 263 8.82 -5.53 3.92
C THR A 263 9.12 -4.24 3.15
N PRO A 264 10.18 -4.21 2.32
CA PRO A 264 10.41 -3.15 1.34
C PRO A 264 9.19 -2.88 0.46
N ARG A 265 8.78 -1.61 0.36
CA ARG A 265 7.71 -1.16 -0.54
C ARG A 265 8.19 -0.10 -1.52
N PRO A 266 7.67 -0.06 -2.75
CA PRO A 266 8.12 0.88 -3.77
C PRO A 266 7.53 2.29 -3.59
N TRP A 267 7.45 2.77 -2.36
CA TRP A 267 6.69 3.96 -1.98
C TRP A 267 7.52 4.89 -1.09
N ILE A 268 7.21 6.17 -1.19
CA ILE A 268 7.65 7.21 -0.28
C ILE A 268 6.43 7.69 0.50
N ASN A 269 6.54 7.82 1.82
CA ASN A 269 5.52 8.42 2.65
C ASN A 269 5.37 9.91 2.31
N ASP A 270 4.18 10.34 1.87
CA ASP A 270 3.90 11.74 1.54
C ASP A 270 3.51 12.58 2.77
N TYR A 271 3.39 11.95 3.94
CA TYR A 271 2.97 12.55 5.20
C TYR A 271 1.57 13.22 5.16
N ASN A 272 0.76 12.89 4.16
CA ASN A 272 -0.64 13.31 4.00
C ASN A 272 -1.61 12.10 4.02
N GLY A 273 -1.16 10.98 4.61
CA GLY A 273 -1.92 9.73 4.67
C GLY A 273 -1.84 8.87 3.40
N GLY A 274 -1.00 9.24 2.44
CA GLY A 274 -0.78 8.53 1.18
C GLY A 274 0.65 8.07 0.98
N ASN A 275 0.93 7.66 -0.26
CA ASN A 275 2.21 7.11 -0.70
C ASN A 275 2.52 7.62 -2.10
N THR A 276 3.71 8.20 -2.31
CA THR A 276 4.23 8.54 -3.64
C THR A 276 4.96 7.34 -4.23
N PRO A 277 4.57 6.84 -5.41
CA PRO A 277 5.22 5.70 -6.04
C PRO A 277 6.63 6.04 -6.55
N VAL A 278 7.55 5.09 -6.41
CA VAL A 278 8.87 5.14 -7.03
C VAL A 278 8.85 4.26 -8.27
N THR A 279 9.31 4.78 -9.40
CA THR A 279 9.19 4.14 -10.72
C THR A 279 10.55 3.89 -11.38
N GLY A 280 11.57 4.66 -11.01
CA GLY A 280 12.91 4.55 -11.56
C GLY A 280 13.95 5.44 -10.86
N THR A 281 15.04 5.71 -11.56
CA THR A 281 16.22 6.46 -11.10
C THR A 281 16.75 7.44 -12.16
N GLN A 282 15.88 7.88 -13.08
CA GLN A 282 16.24 8.86 -14.10
C GLN A 282 16.56 10.19 -13.41
N GLU A 283 17.78 10.67 -13.61
CA GLU A 283 18.28 11.87 -12.95
C GLU A 283 17.67 13.13 -13.58
N ALA A 284 17.10 14.00 -12.75
CA ALA A 284 16.50 15.26 -13.17
C ALA A 284 17.56 16.36 -13.40
N PRO A 285 17.37 17.26 -14.38
CA PRO A 285 18.33 18.34 -14.67
C PRO A 285 18.28 19.48 -13.63
N ILE A 286 19.27 20.37 -13.68
CA ILE A 286 19.23 21.65 -12.93
C ILE A 286 18.01 22.46 -13.40
N GLY A 287 17.29 23.08 -12.46
CA GLY A 287 16.04 23.79 -12.66
C GLY A 287 14.79 22.92 -12.54
N ALA A 288 14.93 21.59 -12.51
CA ALA A 288 13.79 20.71 -12.30
C ALA A 288 13.26 20.79 -10.86
N SER A 289 11.94 20.68 -10.71
CA SER A 289 11.31 20.52 -9.41
C SER A 289 11.70 19.18 -8.78
N VAL A 290 11.93 19.20 -7.48
CA VAL A 290 12.26 18.02 -6.69
C VAL A 290 11.58 18.11 -5.34
N CYS A 291 11.03 16.99 -4.88
CA CYS A 291 10.42 16.87 -3.57
C CYS A 291 11.21 15.90 -2.71
N ARG A 292 11.16 16.08 -1.39
CA ARG A 292 11.78 15.18 -0.43
C ARG A 292 10.84 14.84 0.70
N SER A 293 11.08 13.69 1.31
CA SER A 293 10.34 13.21 2.48
C SER A 293 11.28 12.90 3.65
N GLY A 294 10.85 13.16 4.88
CA GLY A 294 11.61 12.87 6.09
C GLY A 294 10.80 13.05 7.37
N ARG A 295 11.24 12.41 8.46
CA ARG A 295 10.47 12.29 9.70
C ARG A 295 10.25 13.57 10.49
N THR A 296 11.02 14.62 10.22
CA THR A 296 10.95 15.86 11.00
C THR A 296 10.13 16.93 10.28
N THR A 297 10.42 17.15 9.01
CA THR A 297 9.75 18.21 8.24
C THR A 297 8.93 17.69 7.06
N HIS A 298 8.68 16.39 7.04
CA HIS A 298 7.68 15.69 6.22
C HIS A 298 7.92 15.86 4.71
N TRP A 299 6.89 16.19 3.93
CA TRP A 299 7.01 16.43 2.49
C TRP A 299 7.30 17.89 2.20
N ARG A 300 8.41 18.20 1.49
CA ARG A 300 8.72 19.55 0.98
C ARG A 300 9.30 19.46 -0.41
N CYS A 301 9.08 20.51 -1.20
CA CYS A 301 9.56 20.59 -2.56
C CYS A 301 10.36 21.88 -2.78
N GLY A 302 11.15 21.88 -3.84
CA GLY A 302 11.95 23.00 -4.31
C GLY A 302 12.50 22.68 -5.70
N GLU A 303 13.63 23.28 -6.05
CA GLU A 303 14.28 23.12 -7.35
C GLU A 303 15.72 22.65 -7.17
N ILE A 304 16.22 21.86 -8.12
CA ILE A 304 17.64 21.52 -8.22
C ILE A 304 18.40 22.75 -8.72
N THR A 305 19.35 23.26 -7.92
CA THR A 305 20.08 24.51 -8.23
C THR A 305 21.52 24.30 -8.65
N ALA A 306 22.13 23.18 -8.26
CA ALA A 306 23.50 22.83 -8.64
C ALA A 306 23.73 21.32 -8.50
N LYS A 307 24.65 20.79 -9.30
CA LYS A 307 25.16 19.42 -9.22
C LYS A 307 26.67 19.45 -8.98
N ASP A 308 27.22 18.32 -8.56
CA ASP A 308 28.65 18.16 -8.25
C ASP A 308 29.17 19.17 -7.21
N VAL A 309 28.35 19.44 -6.20
CA VAL A 309 28.67 20.35 -5.10
C VAL A 309 29.54 19.62 -4.09
N THR A 310 30.67 20.23 -3.73
CA THR A 310 31.53 19.75 -2.65
C THR A 310 31.25 20.51 -1.36
N VAL A 311 31.02 19.77 -0.27
CA VAL A 311 30.75 20.32 1.06
C VAL A 311 31.85 19.87 2.03
N ARG A 312 32.25 20.77 2.93
CA ARG A 312 33.14 20.46 4.05
C ARG A 312 32.33 20.40 5.34
N TYR A 313 31.96 19.18 5.75
CA TYR A 313 31.41 18.92 7.08
C TYR A 313 32.52 18.99 8.14
N VAL A 314 32.13 18.96 9.42
CA VAL A 314 33.11 18.93 10.52
C VAL A 314 33.90 17.62 10.54
N GLU A 315 33.29 16.54 10.08
CA GLU A 315 33.87 15.20 9.95
C GLU A 315 34.78 15.06 8.72
N GLY A 316 34.53 15.82 7.65
CA GLY A 316 35.36 15.79 6.44
C GLY A 316 34.68 16.34 5.19
N VAL A 317 35.34 16.16 4.04
CA VAL A 317 34.87 16.64 2.74
C VAL A 317 34.00 15.58 2.06
N VAL A 318 32.88 16.01 1.48
CA VAL A 318 31.97 15.19 0.68
C VAL A 318 31.76 15.87 -0.69
N PRO A 319 32.37 15.37 -1.77
CA PRO A 319 32.14 15.83 -3.14
C PRO A 319 30.85 15.25 -3.75
N GLY A 320 30.45 15.72 -4.93
CA GLY A 320 29.44 15.06 -5.76
C GLY A 320 27.98 15.24 -5.33
N LEU A 321 27.68 16.15 -4.39
CA LEU A 321 26.32 16.36 -3.90
C LEU A 321 25.48 17.20 -4.88
N THR A 322 24.16 17.06 -4.82
CA THR A 322 23.22 17.91 -5.56
C THR A 322 22.52 18.87 -4.60
N ARG A 323 22.54 20.17 -4.92
CA ARG A 323 21.93 21.22 -4.10
C ARG A 323 20.51 21.53 -4.55
N THR A 324 19.61 21.74 -3.59
CA THR A 324 18.20 22.09 -3.82
C THR A 324 17.71 23.21 -2.91
N THR A 325 16.60 23.84 -3.27
CA THR A 325 15.88 24.81 -2.43
C THR A 325 14.82 24.17 -1.51
N ALA A 326 14.59 22.86 -1.61
CA ALA A 326 13.70 22.18 -0.66
C ALA A 326 14.36 22.25 0.73
N CYS A 327 13.67 22.82 1.72
CA CYS A 327 14.23 22.92 3.07
C CYS A 327 14.40 21.52 3.71
N ALA A 328 15.05 21.39 4.87
CA ALA A 328 15.02 20.19 5.73
C ALA A 328 15.42 20.55 7.16
N GLY A 329 15.13 19.67 8.12
CA GLY A 329 15.53 19.79 9.51
C GLY A 329 16.27 18.56 10.03
N GLY A 330 16.84 18.66 11.24
CA GLY A 330 17.51 17.54 11.89
C GLY A 330 16.57 16.33 12.02
N GLY A 331 17.05 15.15 11.62
CA GLY A 331 16.25 13.91 11.57
C GLY A 331 15.71 13.57 10.17
N ASP A 332 15.65 14.51 9.23
CA ASP A 332 15.28 14.22 7.84
C ASP A 332 16.42 13.52 7.07
N SER A 333 17.63 13.51 7.63
CA SER A 333 18.82 12.89 7.04
C SER A 333 18.55 11.48 6.53
N GLY A 334 19.03 11.17 5.34
CA GLY A 334 18.79 9.90 4.65
C GLY A 334 17.46 9.82 3.91
N GLY A 335 16.50 10.72 4.17
CA GLY A 335 15.20 10.75 3.50
C GLY A 335 15.29 10.94 1.98
N PRO A 336 14.33 10.42 1.19
CA PRO A 336 14.41 10.41 -0.26
C PRO A 336 14.14 11.79 -0.86
N PHE A 337 14.85 12.10 -1.95
CA PHE A 337 14.50 13.11 -2.95
C PHE A 337 13.95 12.41 -4.19
N VAL A 338 12.81 12.88 -4.70
CA VAL A 338 12.10 12.32 -5.86
C VAL A 338 11.65 13.44 -6.79
N SER A 339 11.70 13.18 -8.10
CA SER A 339 11.16 14.06 -9.14
C SER A 339 10.37 13.18 -10.11
N ASP A 340 9.07 13.44 -10.26
CA ASP A 340 8.16 12.64 -11.11
C ASP A 340 8.23 11.11 -10.91
N GLY A 341 8.38 10.67 -9.65
CA GLY A 341 8.48 9.26 -9.31
C GLY A 341 9.84 8.64 -9.63
N GLU A 342 10.80 9.42 -10.12
CA GLU A 342 12.19 9.02 -10.31
C GLU A 342 12.98 9.38 -9.05
N ALA A 343 13.63 8.38 -8.44
CA ALA A 343 14.50 8.59 -7.30
C ALA A 343 15.70 9.45 -7.70
N GLN A 344 15.98 10.49 -6.92
CA GLN A 344 17.08 11.44 -7.18
C GLN A 344 18.24 11.23 -6.21
N GLY A 345 17.96 11.01 -4.92
CA GLY A 345 19.01 10.83 -3.92
C GLY A 345 18.51 10.81 -2.48
N VAL A 346 19.42 10.70 -1.52
CA VAL A 346 19.13 10.70 -0.09
C VAL A 346 19.66 11.98 0.56
N LEU A 347 18.90 12.58 1.48
CA LEU A 347 19.29 13.83 2.15
C LEU A 347 20.61 13.64 2.90
N SER A 348 21.62 14.46 2.56
CA SER A 348 22.91 14.49 3.25
C SER A 348 22.94 15.56 4.33
N GLY A 349 22.53 16.78 3.99
CA GLY A 349 22.46 17.87 4.97
C GLY A 349 21.91 19.14 4.36
N GLY A 350 21.91 20.23 5.13
CA GLY A 350 21.41 21.51 4.67
C GLY A 350 21.58 22.61 5.70
N GLY A 351 21.13 23.80 5.33
CA GLY A 351 21.09 24.97 6.18
C GLY A 351 19.88 25.85 5.87
N GLY A 352 19.66 26.84 6.75
CA GLY A 352 18.48 27.69 6.73
C GLY A 352 17.26 27.03 7.39
N ASP A 353 16.31 27.86 7.83
CA ASP A 353 15.08 27.39 8.45
C ASP A 353 14.02 27.05 7.39
N CYS A 354 13.23 26.00 7.64
CA CYS A 354 12.07 25.70 6.81
C CYS A 354 11.04 26.86 6.86
N GLY A 355 10.89 27.56 5.74
CA GLY A 355 10.04 28.75 5.60
C GLY A 355 10.80 30.05 5.36
N GLY A 356 12.14 30.04 5.48
CA GLY A 356 13.01 31.16 5.13
C GLY A 356 13.47 31.13 3.66
N PRO A 357 13.88 32.29 3.09
CA PRO A 357 14.35 32.38 1.71
C PRO A 357 15.71 31.70 1.47
N ASP A 358 16.48 31.45 2.53
CA ASP A 358 17.84 30.91 2.47
C ASP A 358 17.90 29.37 2.65
N ALA A 359 16.75 28.70 2.62
CA ALA A 359 16.69 27.24 2.76
C ALA A 359 17.46 26.56 1.61
N SER A 360 18.48 25.78 1.97
CA SER A 360 19.31 25.05 1.01
C SER A 360 19.66 23.68 1.57
N THR A 361 19.35 22.63 0.83
CA THR A 361 19.70 21.26 1.18
C THR A 361 20.56 20.63 0.10
N LEU A 362 21.28 19.58 0.49
CA LEU A 362 22.11 18.76 -0.36
C LEU A 362 21.72 17.30 -0.22
N PHE A 363 21.63 16.60 -1.34
CA PHE A 363 21.43 15.16 -1.36
C PHE A 363 22.59 14.44 -2.05
N GLN A 364 22.88 13.24 -1.56
CA GLN A 364 23.75 12.27 -2.21
C GLN A 364 22.97 11.63 -3.36
N PRO A 365 23.40 11.75 -4.64
CA PRO A 365 22.69 11.18 -5.78
C PRO A 365 22.50 9.66 -5.65
N ILE A 366 21.33 9.14 -6.08
CA ILE A 366 20.95 7.75 -5.86
C ILE A 366 21.76 6.76 -6.72
N ASN A 367 22.07 7.10 -7.97
CA ASN A 367 22.70 6.17 -8.91
C ASN A 367 24.11 5.72 -8.43
N PRO A 368 24.98 6.62 -7.94
CA PRO A 368 26.24 6.22 -7.28
C PRO A 368 26.05 5.29 -6.08
N VAL A 369 25.05 5.54 -5.23
CA VAL A 369 24.77 4.70 -4.05
C VAL A 369 24.40 3.28 -4.47
N LEU A 370 23.51 3.15 -5.46
CA LEU A 370 23.09 1.86 -6.00
C LEU A 370 24.24 1.13 -6.68
N HIS A 371 25.11 1.85 -7.40
CA HIS A 371 26.28 1.27 -8.05
C HIS A 371 27.32 0.76 -7.04
N GLU A 372 27.67 1.57 -6.03
CA GLU A 372 28.67 1.20 -5.01
C GLU A 372 28.30 -0.09 -4.29
N TYR A 373 27.03 -0.21 -3.88
CA TYR A 373 26.56 -1.36 -3.11
C TYR A 373 25.92 -2.46 -3.96
N ASN A 374 25.94 -2.32 -5.30
CA ASN A 374 25.31 -3.24 -6.25
C ASN A 374 23.83 -3.55 -5.91
N LEU A 375 23.06 -2.50 -5.62
CA LEU A 375 21.66 -2.59 -5.18
C LEU A 375 20.68 -2.31 -6.31
N THR A 376 19.50 -2.92 -6.24
CA THR A 376 18.38 -2.60 -7.13
C THR A 376 17.25 -1.93 -6.35
N LEU A 377 16.81 -0.76 -6.83
CA LEU A 377 15.70 -0.03 -6.21
C LEU A 377 14.39 -0.81 -6.30
N THR A 378 13.66 -0.91 -5.19
CA THR A 378 12.29 -1.43 -5.19
C THR A 378 11.38 -0.41 -5.85
N THR A 379 10.85 -0.77 -7.03
CA THR A 379 10.02 0.13 -7.84
C THR A 379 8.64 -0.45 -8.07
N THR A 380 7.67 0.44 -8.30
CA THR A 380 6.32 0.05 -8.66
C THR A 380 6.35 -0.71 -9.98
N LYS A 381 5.48 -1.72 -10.09
CA LYS A 381 5.42 -2.56 -11.28
C LYS A 381 5.28 -1.69 -12.52
N ARG A 382 6.22 -1.87 -13.44
CA ARG A 382 6.33 -1.12 -14.70
C ARG A 382 5.35 -1.58 -15.77
N THR A 383 4.79 -2.78 -15.61
CA THR A 383 3.76 -3.33 -16.47
C THR A 383 2.39 -3.16 -15.83
N GLY A 384 1.48 -2.52 -16.54
CA GLY A 384 0.12 -2.31 -16.07
C GLY A 384 -0.74 -1.68 -17.15
N ARG A 385 -1.98 -1.35 -16.78
CA ARG A 385 -2.88 -0.62 -17.67
C ARG A 385 -2.52 0.86 -17.65
N ILE A 386 -2.59 1.53 -18.79
CA ILE A 386 -2.58 3.00 -18.85
C ILE A 386 -4.05 3.44 -18.90
N ILE A 387 -4.54 3.98 -17.80
CA ILE A 387 -5.93 4.38 -17.63
C ILE A 387 -6.00 5.89 -17.81
N GLY A 388 -6.94 6.37 -18.62
CA GLY A 388 -7.20 7.80 -18.80
C GLY A 388 -8.69 8.11 -18.82
N TRP A 389 -9.05 9.14 -19.60
CA TRP A 389 -10.40 9.68 -19.75
C TRP A 389 -11.54 8.65 -19.62
N LYS A 390 -12.49 8.92 -18.70
CA LYS A 390 -13.63 8.04 -18.36
C LYS A 390 -13.23 6.65 -17.81
N ASN A 391 -12.08 6.56 -17.12
CA ASN A 391 -11.55 5.31 -16.56
C ASN A 391 -11.41 4.19 -17.60
N ARG A 392 -10.97 4.56 -18.81
CA ARG A 392 -10.76 3.63 -19.93
C ARG A 392 -9.27 3.42 -20.17
N CYS A 393 -8.93 2.27 -20.73
CA CYS A 393 -7.56 1.81 -20.87
C CYS A 393 -7.03 2.04 -22.29
N VAL A 394 -5.75 2.40 -22.40
CA VAL A 394 -5.02 2.37 -23.68
C VAL A 394 -4.95 0.92 -24.14
N ASP A 395 -5.48 0.67 -25.33
CA ASP A 395 -5.75 -0.66 -25.89
C ASP A 395 -5.20 -0.75 -27.30
N VAL A 396 -4.49 -1.85 -27.60
CA VAL A 396 -4.14 -2.23 -28.97
C VAL A 396 -5.38 -2.88 -29.61
N PRO A 397 -6.03 -2.24 -30.61
CA PRO A 397 -7.30 -2.73 -31.14
C PRO A 397 -7.21 -4.17 -31.65
N SER A 398 -8.09 -5.04 -31.13
CA SER A 398 -8.21 -6.44 -31.58
C SER A 398 -6.90 -7.24 -31.51
N ASP A 399 -6.05 -6.94 -30.52
CA ASP A 399 -4.73 -7.58 -30.33
C ASP A 399 -3.82 -7.51 -31.58
N ARG A 400 -3.99 -6.50 -32.45
CA ARG A 400 -3.24 -6.41 -33.71
C ARG A 400 -1.78 -6.02 -33.47
N ARG A 401 -0.88 -6.99 -33.62
CA ARG A 401 0.56 -6.87 -33.35
C ARG A 401 1.35 -6.42 -34.58
N VAL A 402 0.99 -5.26 -35.15
CA VAL A 402 1.59 -4.76 -36.41
C VAL A 402 2.08 -3.32 -36.26
N GLU A 403 3.13 -2.98 -37.00
CA GLU A 403 3.61 -1.59 -37.08
C GLU A 403 2.54 -0.68 -37.72
N GLY A 404 2.42 0.55 -37.22
CA GLY A 404 1.42 1.52 -37.66
C GLY A 404 0.05 1.38 -37.01
N GLU A 405 -0.23 0.29 -36.28
CA GLU A 405 -1.46 0.14 -35.51
C GLU A 405 -1.64 1.30 -34.53
N ARG A 406 -2.86 1.80 -34.35
CA ARG A 406 -3.11 2.99 -33.53
C ARG A 406 -3.79 2.59 -32.23
N PRO A 407 -3.09 2.70 -31.09
CA PRO A 407 -3.72 2.50 -29.79
C PRO A 407 -4.91 3.45 -29.61
N ARG A 408 -5.91 2.94 -28.90
CA ARG A 408 -7.16 3.65 -28.62
C ARG A 408 -7.46 3.61 -27.14
N LEU A 409 -8.43 4.42 -26.72
CA LEU A 409 -9.04 4.28 -25.40
C LEU A 409 -10.24 3.33 -25.46
N TRP A 410 -10.19 2.25 -24.69
CA TRP A 410 -11.20 1.18 -24.66
C TRP A 410 -11.62 0.80 -23.24
N THR A 411 -12.70 0.03 -23.11
CA THR A 411 -13.13 -0.48 -21.81
C THR A 411 -12.03 -1.35 -21.20
N CYS A 412 -11.71 -1.12 -19.94
CA CYS A 412 -10.66 -1.88 -19.26
C CYS A 412 -11.09 -3.33 -19.01
N ASP A 413 -10.34 -4.29 -19.52
CA ASP A 413 -10.59 -5.74 -19.39
C ASP A 413 -9.34 -6.54 -18.99
N ALA A 414 -8.19 -5.87 -18.80
CA ALA A 414 -6.92 -6.45 -18.36
C ALA A 414 -6.39 -7.56 -19.29
N THR A 415 -6.81 -7.56 -20.55
CA THR A 415 -6.24 -8.41 -21.60
C THR A 415 -4.83 -7.95 -21.98
N GLY A 416 -4.09 -8.80 -22.72
CA GLY A 416 -2.74 -8.47 -23.18
C GLY A 416 -2.64 -7.18 -23.98
N SER A 417 -3.67 -6.81 -24.76
CA SER A 417 -3.72 -5.54 -25.51
C SER A 417 -3.71 -4.29 -24.63
N GLN A 418 -3.95 -4.43 -23.32
CA GLN A 418 -3.99 -3.34 -22.36
C GLN A 418 -2.82 -3.37 -21.37
N LEU A 419 -1.91 -4.33 -21.48
CA LEU A 419 -0.73 -4.44 -20.62
C LEU A 419 0.46 -3.74 -21.28
N TRP A 420 0.76 -2.54 -20.78
CA TRP A 420 1.87 -1.72 -21.25
C TRP A 420 3.01 -1.74 -20.26
N THR A 421 4.22 -1.94 -20.75
CA THR A 421 5.44 -1.93 -19.94
C THR A 421 6.20 -0.63 -20.16
N PHE A 422 6.43 0.14 -19.10
CA PHE A 422 7.31 1.31 -19.10
C PHE A 422 8.76 0.86 -18.89
N HIS A 423 9.61 1.02 -19.90
CA HIS A 423 11.01 0.64 -19.83
C HIS A 423 11.89 1.77 -19.32
N ARG A 424 13.05 1.39 -18.77
CA ARG A 424 14.06 2.27 -18.20
C ARG A 424 14.70 3.20 -19.25
N ASP A 425 14.62 2.81 -20.52
CA ASP A 425 15.08 3.60 -21.66
C ASP A 425 14.06 4.66 -22.13
N GLY A 426 12.92 4.79 -21.45
CA GLY A 426 11.83 5.70 -21.79
C GLY A 426 10.83 5.14 -22.81
N THR A 427 11.00 3.92 -23.31
CA THR A 427 10.02 3.31 -24.21
C THR A 427 8.81 2.74 -23.46
N VAL A 428 7.62 2.84 -24.07
CA VAL A 428 6.39 2.23 -23.55
C VAL A 428 5.98 1.11 -24.50
N ARG A 429 5.99 -0.14 -24.04
CA ARG A 429 5.95 -1.31 -24.92
C ARG A 429 4.70 -2.17 -24.71
N ASN A 430 4.18 -2.72 -25.80
CA ASN A 430 3.18 -3.78 -25.81
C ASN A 430 3.43 -4.69 -27.04
N PHE A 431 3.27 -6.01 -26.89
CA PHE A 431 3.50 -7.00 -27.95
C PHE A 431 4.84 -6.84 -28.70
N ASN A 432 5.92 -6.53 -27.97
CA ASN A 432 7.28 -6.27 -28.51
C ASN A 432 7.37 -5.07 -29.48
N LEU A 433 6.35 -4.21 -29.51
CA LEU A 433 6.35 -2.94 -30.23
C LEU A 433 6.35 -1.79 -29.22
N CYS A 434 6.84 -0.64 -29.66
CA CYS A 434 6.92 0.59 -28.88
C CYS A 434 5.78 1.53 -29.28
N LEU A 435 5.26 2.25 -28.28
CA LEU A 435 4.51 3.47 -28.51
C LEU A 435 5.43 4.46 -29.25
N ASP A 436 4.90 5.09 -30.29
CA ASP A 436 5.64 6.00 -31.17
C ASP A 436 4.72 7.13 -31.64
N VAL A 437 5.35 8.21 -32.09
CA VAL A 437 4.68 9.38 -32.64
C VAL A 437 5.12 9.58 -34.08
N ALA A 438 4.15 9.67 -34.99
CA ALA A 438 4.36 10.14 -36.36
C ALA A 438 3.44 11.35 -36.64
N GLY A 439 4.03 12.54 -36.69
CA GLY A 439 3.27 13.79 -36.70
C GLY A 439 2.51 13.97 -35.38
N ALA A 440 1.18 14.10 -35.44
CA ALA A 440 0.34 14.09 -34.24
C ALA A 440 -0.20 12.70 -33.87
N ALA A 441 0.01 11.68 -34.71
CA ALA A 441 -0.58 10.36 -34.50
C ALA A 441 0.26 9.53 -33.52
N VAL A 442 -0.40 9.01 -32.48
CA VAL A 442 0.15 7.98 -31.60
C VAL A 442 -0.08 6.60 -32.23
N ARG A 443 0.97 5.80 -32.34
CA ARG A 443 0.96 4.50 -33.03
C ARG A 443 1.90 3.50 -32.40
N MET A 444 1.79 2.25 -32.83
CA MET A 444 2.74 1.18 -32.58
C MET A 444 3.84 1.22 -33.65
N SER A 445 5.09 1.04 -33.25
CA SER A 445 6.23 0.94 -34.16
C SER A 445 7.27 -0.01 -33.63
N ARG A 446 8.18 -0.47 -34.49
CA ARG A 446 9.37 -1.20 -34.03
C ARG A 446 10.17 -0.34 -33.08
N CYS A 447 10.59 -0.94 -31.97
CA CYS A 447 11.41 -0.26 -30.98
C CYS A 447 12.78 0.12 -31.54
N GLY A 448 13.22 1.33 -31.25
CA GLY A 448 14.55 1.86 -31.55
C GLY A 448 14.87 3.05 -30.65
N ASP A 449 15.84 3.87 -31.05
CA ASP A 449 16.37 4.96 -30.21
C ASP A 449 15.81 6.35 -30.49
N ALA A 450 14.77 6.43 -31.33
CA ALA A 450 14.14 7.70 -31.67
C ALA A 450 13.46 8.34 -30.44
N LEU A 451 13.64 9.65 -30.27
CA LEU A 451 12.95 10.43 -29.23
C LEU A 451 11.42 10.41 -29.38
N SER A 452 10.91 10.17 -30.60
CA SER A 452 9.47 9.96 -30.85
C SER A 452 8.90 8.74 -30.12
N GLN A 453 9.75 7.82 -29.65
CA GLN A 453 9.37 6.62 -28.89
C GLN A 453 9.63 6.76 -27.39
N ARG A 454 10.05 7.94 -26.92
CA ARG A 454 10.37 8.19 -25.51
C ARG A 454 9.20 8.87 -24.84
N PHE A 455 8.60 8.21 -23.86
CA PHE A 455 7.46 8.70 -23.11
C PHE A 455 7.68 8.62 -21.61
N THR A 456 7.24 9.66 -20.93
CA THR A 456 7.25 9.76 -19.46
C THR A 456 5.82 9.93 -18.99
N LEU A 457 5.39 9.10 -18.04
CA LEU A 457 4.14 9.34 -17.32
C LEU A 457 4.49 10.09 -16.04
N THR A 458 4.15 11.38 -15.97
CA THR A 458 4.47 12.25 -14.84
C THR A 458 3.60 11.91 -13.64
N THR A 459 4.01 12.37 -12.45
CA THR A 459 3.18 12.24 -11.24
C THR A 459 1.94 13.13 -11.26
N ALA A 460 1.95 14.19 -12.07
CA ALA A 460 0.77 15.02 -12.35
C ALA A 460 -0.28 14.30 -13.22
N GLY A 461 0.09 13.17 -13.83
CA GLY A 461 -0.79 12.36 -14.66
C GLY A 461 -0.67 12.61 -16.15
N ASP A 462 0.36 13.31 -16.63
CA ASP A 462 0.56 13.55 -18.06
C ASP A 462 1.42 12.44 -18.69
N LEU A 463 1.03 11.95 -19.86
CA LEU A 463 1.86 11.05 -20.66
C LEU A 463 2.57 11.87 -21.76
N VAL A 464 3.79 12.30 -21.47
CA VAL A 464 4.57 13.25 -22.28
C VAL A 464 5.48 12.49 -23.25
N ASN A 465 5.55 12.93 -24.50
CA ASN A 465 6.56 12.48 -25.45
C ASN A 465 7.79 13.39 -25.39
N ALA A 466 8.95 12.82 -25.05
CA ALA A 466 10.17 13.59 -24.83
C ALA A 466 10.75 14.23 -26.11
N GLY A 467 10.49 13.63 -27.28
CA GLY A 467 10.97 14.18 -28.56
C GLY A 467 10.17 15.36 -29.08
N ALA A 468 8.91 15.49 -28.67
CA ALA A 468 8.00 16.51 -29.16
C ALA A 468 7.62 17.57 -28.13
N ASP A 469 7.95 17.35 -26.84
CA ASP A 469 7.54 18.17 -25.70
C ASP A 469 6.02 18.42 -25.69
N LYS A 470 5.27 17.32 -25.85
CA LYS A 470 3.81 17.30 -26.01
C LYS A 470 3.18 16.13 -25.29
N CYS A 471 1.93 16.29 -24.89
CA CYS A 471 1.17 15.31 -24.12
C CYS A 471 0.31 14.44 -25.03
N VAL A 472 0.17 13.17 -24.67
CA VAL A 472 -0.82 12.28 -25.28
C VAL A 472 -2.21 12.72 -24.82
N GLU A 473 -3.09 12.94 -25.78
CA GLU A 473 -4.43 13.46 -25.59
C GLU A 473 -5.48 12.57 -26.27
N VAL A 474 -6.66 12.51 -25.67
CA VAL A 474 -7.86 11.92 -26.28
C VAL A 474 -8.52 12.92 -27.26
N ALA A 475 -8.28 12.73 -28.55
CA ALA A 475 -8.76 13.61 -29.63
C ALA A 475 -10.30 13.61 -29.81
N GLY A 476 -10.94 12.45 -29.61
CA GLY A 476 -12.38 12.28 -29.86
C GLY A 476 -12.83 10.82 -29.87
N GLY A 477 -14.14 10.59 -29.71
CA GLY A 477 -14.74 9.25 -29.60
C GLY A 477 -15.49 8.81 -30.85
N GLY A 478 -15.61 7.50 -31.05
CA GLY A 478 -16.47 6.87 -32.06
C GLY A 478 -16.80 5.42 -31.72
N ARG A 479 -17.45 4.70 -32.64
CA ARG A 479 -17.86 3.28 -32.45
C ARG A 479 -16.69 2.32 -32.13
N HIS A 480 -15.46 2.72 -32.46
CA HIS A 480 -14.24 1.92 -32.31
C HIS A 480 -13.33 2.36 -31.16
N GLY A 481 -13.84 3.18 -30.22
CA GLY A 481 -13.06 3.71 -29.10
C GLY A 481 -12.67 5.17 -29.32
N TYR A 482 -11.85 5.71 -28.42
CA TYR A 482 -11.34 7.07 -28.55
C TYR A 482 -9.95 7.07 -29.16
N ARG A 483 -9.68 7.97 -30.10
CA ARG A 483 -8.35 8.10 -30.72
C ARG A 483 -7.41 8.88 -29.82
N LEU A 484 -6.14 8.48 -29.85
CA LEU A 484 -5.04 9.17 -29.17
C LEU A 484 -4.24 10.03 -30.17
N GLN A 485 -3.80 11.20 -29.73
CA GLN A 485 -2.96 12.12 -30.50
C GLN A 485 -1.94 12.82 -29.59
N LEU A 486 -0.93 13.46 -30.16
CA LEU A 486 -0.14 14.47 -29.43
C LEU A 486 -0.80 15.85 -29.52
N ALA A 487 -0.85 16.53 -28.38
CA ALA A 487 -1.29 17.91 -28.26
C ALA A 487 -0.37 18.69 -27.31
N THR A 488 -0.48 20.02 -27.31
CA THR A 488 0.21 20.85 -26.31
C THR A 488 -0.26 20.45 -24.91
N CYS A 489 0.67 20.27 -23.98
CA CYS A 489 0.34 19.95 -22.60
C CYS A 489 -0.45 21.10 -21.96
N ASP A 490 -1.67 20.83 -21.51
CA ASP A 490 -2.56 21.84 -20.91
C ASP A 490 -3.13 21.42 -19.55
N GLY A 491 -2.79 20.23 -19.05
CA GLY A 491 -3.30 19.67 -17.80
C GLY A 491 -4.80 19.35 -17.85
N GLY A 492 -5.40 19.35 -19.05
CA GLY A 492 -6.81 19.06 -19.26
C GLY A 492 -7.12 17.60 -18.99
N ARG A 493 -8.35 17.32 -18.56
CA ARG A 493 -8.81 15.95 -18.23
C ARG A 493 -8.66 14.91 -19.35
N ARG A 494 -8.48 15.33 -20.61
CA ARG A 494 -8.23 14.45 -21.76
C ARG A 494 -6.76 14.06 -21.92
N GLN A 495 -5.88 14.67 -21.14
CA GLN A 495 -4.45 14.40 -21.02
C GLN A 495 -4.10 13.77 -19.67
N GLU A 496 -5.10 13.47 -18.85
CA GLU A 496 -4.93 12.82 -17.55
C GLU A 496 -4.87 11.29 -17.72
N TRP A 497 -3.78 10.73 -17.24
CA TRP A 497 -3.38 9.33 -17.32
C TRP A 497 -2.86 8.84 -15.98
N ARG A 498 -3.06 7.55 -15.70
CA ARG A 498 -2.49 6.87 -14.54
C ARG A 498 -2.21 5.42 -14.86
N ARG A 499 -1.31 4.80 -14.09
CA ARG A 499 -1.15 3.35 -14.09
C ARG A 499 -2.28 2.71 -13.26
N GLY A 500 -2.67 1.49 -13.62
CA GLY A 500 -3.69 0.73 -12.89
C GLY A 500 -3.47 -0.76 -12.91
#